data_AF-A0A350T430-F1
#
_entry.id   AF-A0A350T430-F1
#
_cell.length_a   1.000
_cell.length_b   1.000
_cell.length_c   1.000
_cell.angle_alpha   90.00
_cell.angle_beta   90.00
_cell.angle_gamma   90.00
#
_symmetry.space_group_name_H-M   'P 1'
#
loop_
_entity.id
_entity.type
_entity.pdbx_description
1 polymer ?
#
loop_
_entity_poly.entity_id
_entity_poly.type
_entity_poly.pdbx_seq_one_letter_code
_entity_poly.pdbx_strand_id
1 'polypeptide(L)'
;MSRGGSRSRVLARLALALLLAIITIGPALTVAPQNVAAAEVLTVRKFDTTEKVMALTFDAGSDTGYAKQILDTLASKDVKASFGMTGVWAQANPDLVRRMVNDGHQLINHSWDHPHFPQISSAERASQLSRTEDLVHSQTGVWMKPYFRPPYGEYDQSTLNDLAANGYTVSVMWTTDTMGWNGATSSQIVQKTLDQATPGGIVLMHVGAASQDAAALPAMIDQLRARGYRFQTVRDFIAPTSRYFPETGHTVSGNFLRYWNGFGGLASFGFPISDVFTRDGVQMQYFERVRMELHPGVWPARYDVLLGLLGVQLTAGRGGEKPFQRIVASSDANCNFYQPTGHRLCFGFRDYWVSHGGLEIFGYPISEEFQERNRETGDVYTVQYFERARFEYHPENRPPWNVLGGHLGRQAMDAGY
;
A
#
# COMPACT_ATOMS: atom_id res chain seq x y z
N MET A 1 -99.84 6.13 -2.37
CA MET A 1 -99.89 6.17 -0.89
C MET A 1 -98.67 5.44 -0.36
N SER A 2 -97.73 6.18 0.23
CA SER A 2 -97.43 6.17 1.67
C SER A 2 -96.35 5.16 2.09
N ARG A 3 -95.19 5.73 2.43
CA ARG A 3 -94.26 5.43 3.54
C ARG A 3 -94.22 4.03 4.17
N GLY A 4 -92.99 3.51 4.32
CA GLY A 4 -92.47 3.18 5.66
C GLY A 4 -91.71 1.85 5.84
N GLY A 5 -90.51 1.95 6.44
CA GLY A 5 -89.88 0.90 7.28
C GLY A 5 -88.87 -0.01 6.56
N SER A 6 -87.54 0.15 6.68
CA SER A 6 -86.65 -0.02 7.85
C SER A 6 -86.12 -1.45 8.06
N ARG A 7 -84.80 -1.58 7.76
CA ARG A 7 -83.72 -2.23 8.54
C ARG A 7 -83.22 -3.65 8.21
N SER A 8 -81.90 -3.62 8.01
CA SER A 8 -80.84 -4.54 8.46
C SER A 8 -80.34 -5.56 7.43
N ARG A 9 -79.12 -5.33 6.92
CA ARG A 9 -77.84 -6.00 7.28
C ARG A 9 -77.69 -7.29 6.44
N VAL A 10 -76.62 -7.61 5.73
CA VAL A 10 -75.19 -7.27 5.81
C VAL A 10 -74.48 -8.03 4.65
N LEU A 11 -73.39 -7.46 4.11
CA LEU A 11 -72.33 -8.07 3.26
C LEU A 11 -72.72 -8.55 1.84
N ALA A 12 -71.86 -8.54 0.81
CA ALA A 12 -70.65 -7.82 0.43
C ALA A 12 -70.27 -8.29 -0.98
N ARG A 13 -69.60 -7.40 -1.73
CA ARG A 13 -68.54 -7.64 -2.73
C ARG A 13 -68.83 -7.34 -4.21
N LEU A 14 -67.81 -6.66 -4.76
CA LEU A 14 -67.39 -6.49 -6.16
C LEU A 14 -67.95 -5.29 -6.91
N ALA A 15 -67.26 -4.15 -6.75
CA ALA A 15 -67.13 -3.15 -7.80
C ALA A 15 -65.64 -2.84 -7.99
N LEU A 16 -65.14 -3.22 -9.16
CA LEU A 16 -63.81 -2.95 -9.69
C LEU A 16 -63.76 -1.45 -10.05
N ALA A 17 -62.97 -0.65 -9.31
CA ALA A 17 -62.71 0.74 -9.66
C ALA A 17 -61.28 0.87 -10.17
N LEU A 18 -61.16 1.11 -11.48
CA LEU A 18 -59.92 1.43 -12.17
C LEU A 18 -59.56 2.90 -11.82
N LEU A 19 -58.57 3.09 -10.95
CA LEU A 19 -57.96 4.41 -10.71
C LEU A 19 -56.71 4.51 -11.59
N LEU A 20 -56.82 5.25 -12.69
CA LEU A 20 -55.66 5.75 -13.42
C LEU A 20 -54.97 6.81 -12.54
N ALA A 21 -53.85 6.45 -11.93
CA ALA A 21 -52.92 7.43 -11.38
C ALA A 21 -52.09 8.00 -12.55
N ILE A 22 -52.34 9.27 -12.90
CA ILE A 22 -51.46 10.04 -13.76
C ILE A 22 -50.20 10.33 -12.94
N ILE A 23 -49.14 9.54 -13.15
CA ILE A 23 -47.81 9.85 -12.66
C ILE A 23 -47.26 10.96 -13.56
N THR A 24 -47.28 12.20 -13.08
CA THR A 24 -46.50 13.26 -13.71
C THR A 24 -45.02 12.98 -13.46
N ILE A 25 -44.36 12.43 -14.48
CA ILE A 25 -42.89 12.31 -14.52
C ILE A 25 -42.37 13.74 -14.56
N GLY A 26 -41.96 14.27 -13.40
CA GLY A 26 -41.17 15.50 -13.35
C GLY A 26 -39.88 15.30 -14.15
N PRO A 27 -39.34 16.34 -14.80
CA PRO A 27 -38.11 16.20 -15.56
C PRO A 27 -37.04 15.64 -14.62
N ALA A 28 -36.47 14.51 -14.99
CA ALA A 28 -35.31 13.97 -14.31
C ALA A 28 -34.28 15.11 -14.25
N LEU A 29 -33.93 15.54 -13.03
CA LEU A 29 -32.77 16.39 -12.83
C LEU A 29 -31.58 15.58 -13.33
N THR A 30 -31.20 15.81 -14.58
CA THR A 30 -29.92 15.38 -15.11
C THR A 30 -28.88 16.15 -14.32
N VAL A 31 -28.37 15.53 -13.26
CA VAL A 31 -27.11 15.94 -12.68
C VAL A 31 -26.10 15.75 -13.81
N ALA A 32 -25.74 16.84 -14.49
CA ALA A 32 -24.64 16.83 -15.43
C ALA A 32 -23.46 16.16 -14.71
N PRO A 33 -22.75 15.22 -15.34
CA PRO A 33 -21.56 14.65 -14.74
C PRO A 33 -20.68 15.83 -14.35
N GLN A 34 -20.45 16.02 -13.05
CA GLN A 34 -19.46 16.99 -12.63
C GLN A 34 -18.17 16.51 -13.29
N ASN A 35 -17.61 17.34 -14.17
CA ASN A 35 -16.24 17.20 -14.60
C ASN A 35 -15.41 17.30 -13.32
N VAL A 36 -15.13 16.15 -12.70
CA VAL A 36 -14.07 16.03 -11.73
C VAL A 36 -12.84 16.46 -12.52
N ALA A 37 -12.33 17.66 -12.23
CA ALA A 37 -11.09 18.12 -12.83
C ALA A 37 -10.09 16.98 -12.70
N ALA A 38 -9.49 16.55 -13.81
CA ALA A 38 -8.47 15.51 -13.79
C ALA A 38 -7.45 15.89 -12.71
N ALA A 39 -7.20 15.01 -11.75
CA ALA A 39 -6.26 15.28 -10.66
C ALA A 39 -4.93 15.73 -11.29
N GLU A 40 -4.50 16.96 -10.99
CA GLU A 40 -3.26 17.51 -11.53
C GLU A 40 -2.09 16.66 -11.02
N VAL A 41 -1.26 16.15 -11.92
CA VAL A 41 -0.07 15.39 -11.55
C VAL A 41 0.96 16.34 -10.97
N LEU A 42 1.29 16.15 -9.70
CA LEU A 42 2.35 16.90 -9.04
C LEU A 42 3.70 16.50 -9.64
N THR A 43 4.33 17.40 -10.40
CA THR A 43 5.69 17.20 -10.89
C THR A 43 6.70 17.71 -9.86
N VAL A 44 7.41 16.78 -9.22
CA VAL A 44 8.38 17.10 -8.16
C VAL A 44 9.80 17.07 -8.70
N ARG A 45 10.37 18.26 -8.90
CA ARG A 45 11.81 18.43 -9.20
C ARG A 45 12.66 18.58 -7.94
N LYS A 46 12.07 19.17 -6.90
CA LYS A 46 12.67 19.53 -5.62
C LYS A 46 11.56 19.56 -4.57
N PHE A 47 11.85 19.20 -3.33
CA PHE A 47 10.93 19.39 -2.21
C PHE A 47 10.94 20.84 -1.72
N ASP A 48 9.75 21.36 -1.39
CA ASP A 48 9.62 22.69 -0.80
C ASP A 48 9.93 22.61 0.70
N THR A 49 11.20 22.85 1.03
CA THR A 49 11.68 22.83 2.42
C THR A 49 12.97 23.64 2.56
N THR A 50 13.15 24.20 3.76
CA THR A 50 14.40 24.86 4.17
C THR A 50 15.31 23.92 4.94
N GLU A 51 14.83 22.75 5.33
CA GLU A 51 15.63 21.75 6.03
C GLU A 51 16.68 21.13 5.08
N LYS A 52 17.89 20.92 5.58
CA LYS A 52 18.98 20.28 4.82
C LYS A 52 18.70 18.78 4.65
N VAL A 53 17.86 18.48 3.69
CA VAL A 53 17.36 17.13 3.40
C VAL A 53 17.50 16.87 1.92
N MET A 54 17.83 15.66 1.52
CA MET A 54 17.88 15.28 0.11
C MET A 54 17.34 13.86 -0.10
N ALA A 55 16.77 13.62 -1.28
CA ALA A 55 16.43 12.26 -1.72
C ALA A 55 17.50 11.75 -2.68
N LEU A 56 18.02 10.56 -2.36
CA LEU A 56 18.83 9.77 -3.28
C LEU A 56 17.88 8.89 -4.09
N THR A 57 17.96 8.96 -5.42
CA THR A 57 17.12 8.17 -6.31
C THR A 57 17.95 7.43 -7.35
N PHE A 58 17.54 6.21 -7.68
CA PHE A 58 18.27 5.34 -8.61
C PHE A 58 17.32 4.80 -9.67
N ASP A 59 17.62 5.05 -10.95
CA ASP A 59 16.88 4.45 -12.06
C ASP A 59 17.52 3.12 -12.46
N ALA A 60 16.71 2.06 -12.48
CA ALA A 60 17.06 0.69 -12.75
C ALA A 60 16.31 0.21 -14.00
N GLY A 61 16.97 0.30 -15.15
CA GLY A 61 16.37 0.00 -16.45
C GLY A 61 17.27 -0.70 -17.46
N SER A 62 18.59 -0.80 -17.21
CA SER A 62 19.52 -1.54 -18.09
C SER A 62 19.79 -2.95 -17.56
N ASP A 63 20.97 -3.17 -16.99
CA ASP A 63 21.46 -4.42 -16.45
C ASP A 63 21.42 -4.41 -14.92
N THR A 64 21.64 -5.57 -14.28
CA THR A 64 21.68 -5.69 -12.82
C THR A 64 22.78 -4.82 -12.18
N GLY A 65 23.88 -4.62 -12.92
CA GLY A 65 25.00 -3.79 -12.53
C GLY A 65 25.43 -3.95 -11.08
N TYR A 66 25.60 -2.81 -10.42
CA TYR A 66 26.04 -2.71 -9.03
C TYR A 66 24.87 -2.61 -8.04
N ALA A 67 23.67 -3.10 -8.38
CA ALA A 67 22.48 -3.00 -7.51
C ALA A 67 22.73 -3.51 -6.08
N LYS A 68 23.38 -4.67 -5.94
CA LYS A 68 23.71 -5.24 -4.63
C LYS A 68 24.65 -4.32 -3.84
N GLN A 69 25.68 -3.78 -4.48
CA GLN A 69 26.64 -2.87 -3.83
C GLN A 69 25.97 -1.56 -3.39
N ILE A 70 25.05 -1.02 -4.19
CA ILE A 70 24.25 0.16 -3.82
C ILE A 70 23.44 -0.13 -2.57
N LEU A 71 22.69 -1.24 -2.54
CA LEU A 71 21.89 -1.64 -1.38
C LEU A 71 22.74 -1.90 -0.14
N ASP A 72 23.88 -2.58 -0.30
CA ASP A 72 24.84 -2.82 0.79
C ASP A 72 25.39 -1.49 1.37
N THR A 73 25.71 -0.53 0.48
CA THR A 73 26.16 0.80 0.89
C THR A 73 25.07 1.55 1.65
N LEU A 74 23.86 1.61 1.11
CA LEU A 74 22.71 2.27 1.74
C LEU A 74 22.41 1.69 3.12
N ALA A 75 22.44 0.36 3.26
CA ALA A 75 22.28 -0.32 4.55
C ALA A 75 23.41 0.04 5.52
N SER A 76 24.68 -0.03 5.09
CA SER A 76 25.84 0.29 5.94
C SER A 76 25.86 1.74 6.41
N LYS A 77 25.27 2.64 5.62
CA LYS A 77 25.18 4.07 5.91
C LYS A 77 23.88 4.44 6.62
N ASP A 78 22.95 3.50 6.83
CA ASP A 78 21.60 3.78 7.31
C ASP A 78 20.91 4.91 6.52
N VAL A 79 20.77 4.69 5.21
CA VAL A 79 20.11 5.61 4.29
C VAL A 79 19.02 4.88 3.53
N LYS A 80 17.81 5.46 3.48
CA LYS A 80 16.74 5.00 2.59
C LYS A 80 16.73 5.84 1.31
N ALA A 81 16.53 5.17 0.18
CA ALA A 81 16.50 5.78 -1.15
C ALA A 81 15.20 5.43 -1.89
N SER A 82 14.99 6.03 -3.06
CA SER A 82 13.89 5.69 -3.97
C SER A 82 14.42 5.07 -5.25
N PHE A 83 13.89 3.92 -5.68
CA PHE A 83 14.31 3.21 -6.88
C PHE A 83 13.23 3.32 -7.96
N GLY A 84 13.53 4.03 -9.04
CA GLY A 84 12.73 4.02 -10.27
C GLY A 84 13.08 2.78 -11.08
N MET A 85 12.17 1.82 -11.24
CA MET A 85 12.50 0.58 -11.95
C MET A 85 11.59 0.30 -13.13
N THR A 86 12.19 -0.23 -14.20
CA THR A 86 11.42 -0.72 -15.34
C THR A 86 10.84 -2.10 -15.01
N GLY A 87 9.68 -2.42 -15.61
CA GLY A 87 9.09 -3.75 -15.49
C GLY A 87 10.00 -4.87 -16.01
N VAL A 88 10.74 -4.63 -17.10
CA VAL A 88 11.74 -5.56 -17.63
C VAL A 88 12.86 -5.81 -16.61
N TRP A 89 13.38 -4.76 -15.96
CA TRP A 89 14.41 -4.91 -14.94
C TRP A 89 13.89 -5.66 -13.71
N ALA A 90 12.68 -5.35 -13.25
CA ALA A 90 12.04 -6.02 -12.13
C ALA A 90 11.76 -7.50 -12.42
N GLN A 91 11.39 -7.84 -13.66
CA GLN A 91 11.20 -9.22 -14.09
C GLN A 91 12.48 -10.03 -14.00
N ALA A 92 13.61 -9.43 -14.40
CA ALA A 92 14.92 -10.09 -14.37
C ALA A 92 15.54 -10.17 -12.96
N ASN A 93 15.12 -9.30 -12.03
CA ASN A 93 15.77 -9.12 -10.73
C ASN A 93 14.82 -9.20 -9.52
N PRO A 94 13.90 -10.20 -9.43
CA PRO A 94 12.85 -10.23 -8.41
C PRO A 94 13.38 -10.22 -6.96
N ASP A 95 14.52 -10.87 -6.72
CA ASP A 95 15.12 -10.92 -5.38
C ASP A 95 15.66 -9.55 -4.93
N LEU A 96 16.19 -8.75 -5.87
CA LEU A 96 16.65 -7.40 -5.59
C LEU A 96 15.47 -6.45 -5.37
N VAL A 97 14.39 -6.60 -6.12
CA VAL A 97 13.16 -5.82 -5.93
C VAL A 97 12.58 -6.09 -4.53
N ARG A 98 12.46 -7.37 -4.13
CA ARG A 98 12.04 -7.73 -2.76
C ARG A 98 13.00 -7.17 -1.72
N ARG A 99 14.31 -7.24 -1.96
CA ARG A 99 15.31 -6.66 -1.06
C ARG A 99 15.13 -5.16 -0.90
N MET A 100 14.89 -4.40 -1.99
CA MET A 100 14.66 -2.96 -1.91
C MET A 100 13.50 -2.64 -0.95
N VAL A 101 12.39 -3.35 -1.07
CA VAL A 101 11.25 -3.22 -0.16
C VAL A 101 11.62 -3.63 1.27
N ASN A 102 12.30 -4.78 1.42
CA ASN A 102 12.73 -5.32 2.71
C ASN A 102 13.80 -4.48 3.43
N ASP A 103 14.53 -3.63 2.71
CA ASP A 103 15.50 -2.70 3.29
C ASP A 103 14.85 -1.33 3.60
N GLY A 104 13.55 -1.16 3.29
CA GLY A 104 12.76 0.03 3.58
C GLY A 104 12.87 1.13 2.52
N HIS A 105 13.32 0.80 1.31
CA HIS A 105 13.40 1.75 0.21
C HIS A 105 12.04 1.96 -0.45
N GLN A 106 11.86 3.11 -1.09
CA GLN A 106 10.67 3.38 -1.90
C GLN A 106 10.89 2.83 -3.31
N LEU A 107 9.83 2.27 -3.90
CA LEU A 107 9.79 1.95 -5.32
C LEU A 107 9.00 3.02 -6.09
N ILE A 108 9.46 3.36 -7.28
CA ILE A 108 8.82 4.30 -8.22
C ILE A 108 8.67 3.56 -9.56
N ASN A 109 7.49 3.66 -10.17
CA ASN A 109 7.27 3.05 -11.49
C ASN A 109 8.08 3.83 -12.55
N HIS A 110 8.87 3.13 -13.34
CA HIS A 110 9.70 3.72 -14.40
C HIS A 110 9.41 3.07 -15.76
N SER A 111 8.13 2.76 -16.03
CA SER A 111 7.61 2.10 -17.24
C SER A 111 7.97 0.63 -17.39
N TRP A 112 7.51 -0.04 -18.45
CA TRP A 112 7.83 -1.45 -18.69
C TRP A 112 9.21 -1.62 -19.33
N ASP A 113 9.46 -0.96 -20.47
CA ASP A 113 10.68 -1.13 -21.28
C ASP A 113 11.35 0.18 -21.70
N HIS A 114 11.11 1.26 -20.94
CA HIS A 114 11.80 2.56 -21.08
C HIS A 114 11.57 3.30 -22.43
N PRO A 115 10.33 3.42 -22.94
CA PRO A 115 10.05 4.15 -24.17
C PRO A 115 10.06 5.67 -23.94
N HIS A 116 10.16 6.45 -25.02
CA HIS A 116 9.91 7.89 -24.99
C HIS A 116 8.41 8.16 -24.83
N PHE A 117 7.96 8.45 -23.60
CA PHE A 117 6.52 8.57 -23.27
C PHE A 117 5.74 9.55 -24.17
N PRO A 118 6.26 10.74 -24.52
CA PRO A 118 5.57 11.64 -25.44
C PRO A 118 5.33 11.06 -26.84
N GLN A 119 6.07 10.02 -27.25
CA GLN A 119 6.04 9.46 -28.60
C GLN A 119 5.14 8.22 -28.74
N ILE A 120 4.65 7.68 -27.63
CA ILE A 120 3.77 6.49 -27.61
C ILE A 120 2.32 6.87 -27.33
N SER A 121 1.40 5.99 -27.73
CA SER A 121 -0.05 6.22 -27.56
C SER A 121 -0.48 6.15 -26.09
N SER A 122 -1.62 6.77 -25.73
CA SER A 122 -2.19 6.68 -24.38
C SER A 122 -2.46 5.23 -23.93
N ALA A 123 -2.90 4.36 -24.84
CA ALA A 123 -3.11 2.94 -24.55
C ALA A 123 -1.78 2.22 -24.24
N GLU A 124 -0.71 2.59 -24.95
CA GLU A 124 0.62 2.06 -24.70
C GLU A 124 1.19 2.58 -23.36
N ARG A 125 1.04 3.86 -23.04
CA ARG A 125 1.40 4.40 -21.72
C ARG A 125 0.67 3.67 -20.60
N ALA A 126 -0.63 3.44 -20.74
CA ALA A 126 -1.40 2.69 -19.76
C ALA A 126 -0.86 1.26 -19.57
N SER A 127 -0.50 0.57 -20.65
CA SER A 127 0.12 -0.76 -20.62
C SER A 127 1.50 -0.75 -19.96
N GLN A 128 2.35 0.22 -20.27
CA GLN A 128 3.68 0.41 -19.67
C GLN A 128 3.58 0.57 -18.14
N LEU A 129 2.59 1.35 -17.70
CA LEU A 129 2.34 1.62 -16.29
C LEU A 129 1.77 0.39 -15.56
N SER A 130 0.68 -0.20 -16.08
CA SER A 130 -0.03 -1.30 -15.40
C SER A 130 0.78 -2.57 -15.33
N ARG A 131 1.45 -2.99 -16.43
CA ARG A 131 2.25 -4.22 -16.44
C ARG A 131 3.38 -4.19 -15.42
N THR A 132 4.02 -3.03 -15.27
CA THR A 132 5.10 -2.82 -14.30
C THR A 132 4.56 -2.82 -12.88
N GLU A 133 3.43 -2.15 -12.66
CA GLU A 133 2.75 -2.10 -11.37
C GLU A 133 2.32 -3.51 -10.90
N ASP A 134 1.61 -4.24 -11.75
CA ASP A 134 1.08 -5.57 -11.44
C ASP A 134 2.21 -6.57 -11.16
N LEU A 135 3.29 -6.52 -11.94
CA LEU A 135 4.46 -7.37 -11.72
C LEU A 135 5.11 -7.08 -10.37
N VAL A 136 5.45 -5.82 -10.09
CA VAL A 136 6.11 -5.45 -8.82
C VAL A 136 5.20 -5.74 -7.63
N HIS A 137 3.90 -5.47 -7.75
CA HIS A 137 2.93 -5.80 -6.71
C HIS A 137 2.87 -7.32 -6.46
N SER A 138 2.82 -8.14 -7.51
CA SER A 138 2.82 -9.60 -7.36
C SER A 138 4.08 -10.16 -6.70
N GLN A 139 5.23 -9.49 -6.87
CA GLN A 139 6.51 -9.91 -6.31
C GLN A 139 6.71 -9.48 -4.85
N THR A 140 6.10 -8.37 -4.44
CA THR A 140 6.44 -7.66 -3.20
C THR A 140 5.27 -7.33 -2.28
N GLY A 141 4.03 -7.38 -2.77
CA GLY A 141 2.84 -6.88 -2.07
C GLY A 141 2.71 -5.36 -2.04
N VAL A 142 3.66 -4.61 -2.62
CA VAL A 142 3.71 -3.14 -2.58
C VAL A 142 3.25 -2.55 -3.91
N TRP A 143 2.45 -1.48 -3.84
CA TRP A 143 2.11 -0.64 -4.99
C TRP A 143 3.14 0.51 -5.09
N MET A 144 3.61 0.81 -6.30
CA MET A 144 4.51 1.95 -6.56
C MET A 144 3.71 3.25 -6.74
N LYS A 145 2.43 3.14 -7.08
CA LYS A 145 1.51 4.29 -7.08
C LYS A 145 1.56 5.04 -5.74
N PRO A 146 1.42 6.38 -5.76
CA PRO A 146 1.14 7.22 -6.93
C PRO A 146 2.39 7.69 -7.70
N TYR A 147 3.57 7.11 -7.49
CA TYR A 147 4.84 7.64 -7.96
C TYR A 147 5.26 7.06 -9.32
N PHE A 148 5.50 7.95 -10.27
CA PHE A 148 6.07 7.61 -11.57
C PHE A 148 7.28 8.49 -11.88
N ARG A 149 8.28 7.95 -12.57
CA ARG A 149 9.35 8.74 -13.20
C ARG A 149 9.32 8.51 -14.71
N PRO A 150 9.16 9.55 -15.54
CA PRO A 150 9.22 9.39 -16.98
C PRO A 150 10.61 8.97 -17.46
N PRO A 151 10.73 7.93 -18.31
CA PRO A 151 11.97 7.65 -19.05
C PRO A 151 12.54 8.92 -19.69
N TYR A 152 13.86 9.07 -19.61
CA TYR A 152 14.60 10.24 -20.11
C TYR A 152 14.19 11.59 -19.48
N GLY A 153 13.30 11.60 -18.48
CA GLY A 153 12.68 12.80 -17.95
C GLY A 153 11.69 13.47 -18.91
N GLU A 154 11.25 12.75 -19.94
CA GLU A 154 10.39 13.29 -20.99
C GLU A 154 8.90 13.16 -20.63
N TYR A 155 8.19 14.29 -20.62
CA TYR A 155 6.74 14.33 -20.46
C TYR A 155 6.16 15.58 -21.14
N ASP A 156 4.90 15.47 -21.52
CA ASP A 156 4.05 16.56 -22.01
C ASP A 156 2.69 16.53 -21.29
N GLN A 157 1.78 17.45 -21.63
CA GLN A 157 0.47 17.47 -20.98
C GLN A 157 -0.33 16.18 -21.23
N SER A 158 -0.18 15.56 -22.40
CA SER A 158 -0.86 14.29 -22.70
C SER A 158 -0.36 13.17 -21.78
N THR A 159 0.95 13.11 -21.55
CA THR A 159 1.58 12.19 -20.61
C THR A 159 1.06 12.39 -19.19
N LEU A 160 1.02 13.63 -18.70
CA LEU A 160 0.51 13.91 -17.34
C LEU A 160 -0.96 13.54 -17.19
N ASN A 161 -1.80 13.79 -18.20
CA ASN A 161 -3.21 13.39 -18.18
C ASN A 161 -3.36 11.86 -18.11
N ASP A 162 -2.55 11.12 -18.88
CA ASP A 162 -2.56 9.65 -18.87
C ASP A 162 -2.05 9.09 -17.53
N LEU A 163 -1.04 9.71 -16.91
CA LEU A 163 -0.58 9.36 -15.57
C LEU A 163 -1.70 9.49 -14.54
N ALA A 164 -2.38 10.64 -14.51
CA ALA A 164 -3.51 10.88 -13.61
C ALA A 164 -4.64 9.86 -13.82
N ALA A 165 -5.00 9.58 -15.08
CA ALA A 165 -6.02 8.60 -15.44
C ALA A 165 -5.67 7.17 -14.97
N ASN A 166 -4.39 6.86 -14.81
CA ASN A 166 -3.90 5.55 -14.35
C ASN A 166 -3.55 5.52 -12.84
N GLY A 167 -3.85 6.60 -12.10
CA GLY A 167 -3.65 6.69 -10.65
C GLY A 167 -2.25 7.10 -10.21
N TYR A 168 -1.44 7.67 -11.11
CA TYR A 168 -0.14 8.26 -10.80
C TYR A 168 -0.29 9.77 -10.66
N THR A 169 -0.36 10.24 -9.42
CA THR A 169 -0.52 11.66 -9.10
C THR A 169 0.80 12.37 -8.81
N VAL A 170 1.93 11.66 -8.88
CA VAL A 170 3.26 12.22 -8.62
C VAL A 170 4.24 11.82 -9.74
N SER A 171 4.74 12.81 -10.47
CA SER A 171 5.83 12.66 -11.44
C SER A 171 7.15 13.11 -10.82
N VAL A 172 8.08 12.19 -10.62
CA VAL A 172 9.34 12.42 -9.89
C VAL A 172 10.47 12.76 -10.85
N MET A 173 10.93 14.00 -10.79
CA MET A 173 12.07 14.51 -11.53
C MET A 173 13.30 14.63 -10.59
N TRP A 174 14.25 15.50 -10.92
CA TRP A 174 15.46 15.70 -10.13
C TRP A 174 15.98 17.13 -10.20
N THR A 175 16.78 17.52 -9.21
CA THR A 175 17.60 18.74 -9.24
C THR A 175 19.01 18.48 -9.77
N THR A 176 19.53 17.27 -9.55
CA THR A 176 20.93 16.91 -9.82
C THR A 176 20.98 15.60 -10.58
N ASP A 177 21.46 15.63 -11.82
CA ASP A 177 21.83 14.43 -12.57
C ASP A 177 23.32 14.17 -12.39
N THR A 178 23.67 13.01 -11.85
CA THR A 178 25.06 12.61 -11.62
C THR A 178 25.83 12.37 -12.92
N MET A 179 25.16 12.02 -14.01
CA MET A 179 25.76 11.59 -15.27
C MET A 179 26.68 10.37 -15.13
N GLY A 180 26.53 9.58 -14.07
CA GLY A 180 27.35 8.38 -13.85
C GLY A 180 27.22 7.37 -14.98
N TRP A 181 26.01 7.23 -15.52
CA TRP A 181 25.69 6.42 -16.70
C TRP A 181 26.36 6.91 -18.00
N ASN A 182 26.76 8.19 -18.06
CA ASN A 182 27.33 8.83 -19.24
C ASN A 182 28.82 9.17 -19.05
N GLY A 183 29.55 8.31 -18.34
CA GLY A 183 31.01 8.37 -18.24
C GLY A 183 31.58 9.33 -17.19
N ALA A 184 30.75 9.94 -16.33
CA ALA A 184 31.27 10.71 -15.19
C ALA A 184 32.04 9.81 -14.23
N THR A 185 33.22 10.24 -13.78
CA THR A 185 34.00 9.50 -12.79
C THR A 185 33.40 9.63 -11.39
N SER A 186 33.70 8.68 -10.51
CA SER A 186 33.27 8.73 -9.10
C SER A 186 33.56 10.09 -8.43
N SER A 187 34.75 10.67 -8.64
CA SER A 187 35.09 11.98 -8.08
C SER A 187 34.26 13.12 -8.68
N GLN A 188 33.96 13.08 -9.99
CA GLN A 188 33.12 14.08 -10.65
C GLN A 188 31.68 13.99 -10.15
N ILE A 189 31.14 12.78 -9.95
CA ILE A 189 29.82 12.55 -9.39
C ILE A 189 29.72 13.16 -7.98
N VAL A 190 30.67 12.84 -7.09
CA VAL A 190 30.71 13.39 -5.73
C VAL A 190 30.77 14.91 -5.75
N GLN A 191 31.71 15.48 -6.51
CA GLN A 191 31.89 16.94 -6.58
C GLN A 191 30.63 17.64 -7.11
N LYS A 192 30.06 17.14 -8.21
CA LYS A 192 28.84 17.68 -8.81
C LYS A 192 27.66 17.66 -7.85
N THR A 193 27.43 16.55 -7.15
CA THR A 193 26.33 16.45 -6.19
C THR A 193 26.54 17.40 -5.01
N LEU A 194 27.77 17.58 -4.55
CA LEU A 194 28.09 18.51 -3.47
C LEU A 194 27.89 19.97 -3.89
N ASP A 195 28.26 20.34 -5.11
CA ASP A 195 28.11 21.70 -5.63
C ASP A 195 26.66 22.07 -5.91
N GLN A 196 25.84 21.08 -6.28
CA GLN A 196 24.40 21.25 -6.54
C GLN A 196 23.51 20.93 -5.32
N ALA A 197 24.11 20.61 -4.17
CA ALA A 197 23.37 20.28 -2.96
C ALA A 197 22.47 21.44 -2.52
N THR A 198 21.19 21.18 -2.32
CA THR A 198 20.18 22.18 -1.91
C THR A 198 19.17 21.53 -0.97
N PRO A 199 18.67 22.24 0.07
CA PRO A 199 17.53 21.77 0.88
C PRO A 199 16.39 21.26 0.01
N GLY A 200 15.95 20.02 0.19
CA GLY A 200 14.91 19.39 -0.63
C GLY A 200 15.37 18.83 -1.98
N GLY A 201 16.68 18.79 -2.26
CA GLY A 201 17.20 18.31 -3.53
C GLY A 201 16.93 16.82 -3.80
N ILE A 202 16.77 16.48 -5.08
CA ILE A 202 16.59 15.09 -5.55
C ILE A 202 17.74 14.76 -6.49
N VAL A 203 18.51 13.73 -6.15
CA VAL A 203 19.67 13.26 -6.92
C VAL A 203 19.26 12.08 -7.79
N LEU A 204 19.46 12.18 -9.10
CA LEU A 204 19.32 11.10 -10.07
C LEU A 204 20.64 10.36 -10.24
N MET A 205 20.61 9.07 -9.93
CA MET A 205 21.66 8.07 -10.16
C MET A 205 21.07 6.89 -10.93
N HIS A 206 21.91 5.97 -11.37
CA HIS A 206 21.51 4.80 -12.14
C HIS A 206 22.08 3.50 -11.59
N VAL A 207 21.29 2.44 -11.68
CA VAL A 207 21.73 1.06 -11.52
C VAL A 207 22.16 0.56 -12.90
N GLY A 208 23.44 0.23 -13.05
CA GLY A 208 23.98 -0.37 -14.27
C GLY A 208 25.51 -0.48 -14.22
N ALA A 209 26.07 -1.46 -14.91
CA ALA A 209 27.53 -1.71 -14.91
C ALA A 209 28.36 -0.58 -15.52
N ALA A 210 27.75 0.22 -16.41
CA ALA A 210 28.37 1.39 -17.01
C ALA A 210 28.40 2.61 -16.06
N SER A 211 27.58 2.63 -15.01
CA SER A 211 27.52 3.76 -14.08
C SER A 211 28.57 3.65 -12.97
N GLN A 212 29.23 4.77 -12.67
CA GLN A 212 30.09 4.89 -11.48
C GLN A 212 29.35 5.34 -10.21
N ASP A 213 28.02 5.48 -10.23
CA ASP A 213 27.23 5.94 -9.08
C ASP A 213 27.44 5.08 -7.85
N ALA A 214 27.51 3.75 -8.00
CA ALA A 214 27.74 2.82 -6.90
C ALA A 214 29.10 3.04 -6.21
N ALA A 215 30.13 3.43 -6.97
CA ALA A 215 31.45 3.72 -6.43
C ALA A 215 31.52 5.12 -5.78
N ALA A 216 30.73 6.08 -6.26
CA ALA A 216 30.65 7.43 -5.70
C ALA A 216 29.83 7.50 -4.40
N LEU A 217 28.82 6.62 -4.29
CA LEU A 217 27.79 6.67 -3.26
C LEU A 217 28.31 6.76 -1.81
N PRO A 218 29.31 5.97 -1.36
CA PRO A 218 29.78 6.05 0.02
C PRO A 218 30.35 7.44 0.37
N ALA A 219 31.24 7.96 -0.47
CA ALA A 219 31.88 9.26 -0.24
C ALA A 219 30.89 10.42 -0.39
N MET A 220 29.95 10.32 -1.33
CA MET A 220 28.88 11.29 -1.51
C MET A 220 28.01 11.42 -0.24
N ILE A 221 27.57 10.29 0.33
CA ILE A 221 26.77 10.27 1.56
C ILE A 221 27.53 10.91 2.72
N ASP A 222 28.78 10.53 2.93
CA ASP A 222 29.60 11.02 4.05
C ASP A 222 29.82 12.54 3.96
N GLN A 223 30.14 13.04 2.77
CA GLN A 223 30.41 14.46 2.56
C GLN A 223 29.15 15.33 2.64
N LEU A 224 28.00 14.83 2.16
CA LEU A 224 26.72 15.53 2.33
C LEU A 224 26.31 15.59 3.81
N ARG A 225 26.49 14.50 4.57
CA ARG A 225 26.27 14.49 6.02
C ARG A 225 27.17 15.48 6.75
N ALA A 226 28.45 15.57 6.37
CA ALA A 226 29.38 16.56 6.93
C ALA A 226 28.91 18.01 6.67
N ARG A 227 28.11 18.26 5.62
CA ARG A 227 27.48 19.56 5.34
C ARG A 227 26.12 19.77 6.03
N GLY A 228 25.70 18.80 6.87
CA GLY A 228 24.46 18.83 7.64
C GLY A 228 23.24 18.26 6.92
N TYR A 229 23.42 17.52 5.83
CA TYR A 229 22.30 16.89 5.12
C TYR A 229 21.89 15.56 5.75
N ARG A 230 20.57 15.36 5.85
CA ARG A 230 19.94 14.06 6.10
C ARG A 230 19.25 13.53 4.84
N PHE A 231 18.97 12.23 4.81
CA PHE A 231 18.39 11.57 3.64
C PHE A 231 17.01 11.01 3.94
N GLN A 232 16.10 11.14 2.98
CA GLN A 232 14.74 10.62 3.02
C GLN A 232 14.33 10.14 1.62
N THR A 233 13.30 9.30 1.55
CA THR A 233 12.73 8.89 0.26
C THR A 233 11.84 10.00 -0.30
N VAL A 234 11.55 9.97 -1.60
CA VAL A 234 10.61 10.90 -2.25
C VAL A 234 9.22 10.85 -1.60
N ARG A 235 8.76 9.66 -1.20
CA ARG A 235 7.48 9.45 -0.50
C ARG A 235 7.42 10.19 0.83
N ASP A 236 8.52 10.27 1.57
CA ASP A 236 8.53 10.88 2.90
C ASP A 236 8.24 12.38 2.87
N PHE A 237 8.44 13.05 1.72
CA PHE A 237 8.15 14.47 1.52
C PHE A 237 6.75 14.75 0.98
N ILE A 238 6.22 13.85 0.15
CA ILE A 238 5.00 14.12 -0.63
C ILE A 238 3.77 13.50 0.05
N ALA A 239 3.95 12.45 0.86
CA ALA A 239 2.85 11.87 1.60
C ALA A 239 2.28 12.92 2.57
N PRO A 240 0.93 13.09 2.63
CA PRO A 240 0.31 13.87 3.69
C PRO A 240 0.83 13.36 5.03
N THR A 241 1.18 14.27 5.94
CA THR A 241 1.54 13.89 7.32
C THR A 241 0.32 13.54 8.14
N SER A 242 -0.89 13.81 7.64
CA SER A 242 -2.16 13.43 8.24
C SER A 242 -3.26 13.26 7.19
N ARG A 243 -4.21 12.36 7.45
CA ARG A 243 -5.41 12.13 6.65
C ARG A 243 -6.62 11.96 7.57
N TYR A 244 -7.63 12.81 7.37
CA TYR A 244 -8.93 12.71 8.04
C TYR A 244 -9.85 11.77 7.25
N PHE A 245 -10.57 10.91 7.98
CA PHE A 245 -11.53 9.95 7.43
C PHE A 245 -12.94 10.35 7.88
N PRO A 246 -13.74 11.02 7.03
CA PRO A 246 -15.09 11.45 7.41
C PRO A 246 -16.03 10.29 7.73
N GLU A 247 -15.75 9.09 7.23
CA GLU A 247 -16.53 7.87 7.47
C GLU A 247 -16.55 7.47 8.95
N THR A 248 -15.47 7.77 9.68
CA THR A 248 -15.31 7.42 11.09
C THR A 248 -15.03 8.60 12.00
N GLY A 249 -14.75 9.77 11.44
CA GLY A 249 -14.42 10.98 12.20
C GLY A 249 -13.00 10.99 12.77
N HIS A 250 -12.13 10.07 12.34
CA HIS A 250 -10.78 9.91 12.88
C HIS A 250 -9.68 10.34 11.90
N THR A 251 -8.52 10.70 12.45
CA THR A 251 -7.34 11.09 11.66
C THR A 251 -6.23 10.07 11.83
N VAL A 252 -5.59 9.68 10.73
CA VAL A 252 -4.35 8.91 10.75
C VAL A 252 -3.21 9.85 10.38
N SER A 253 -2.12 9.83 11.15
CA SER A 253 -0.99 10.75 10.94
C SER A 253 0.37 10.09 11.12
N GLY A 254 1.42 10.80 10.67
CA GLY A 254 2.82 10.47 10.87
C GLY A 254 3.17 9.03 10.45
N ASN A 255 3.80 8.31 11.38
CA ASN A 255 4.23 6.93 11.19
C ASN A 255 3.08 5.97 10.85
N PHE A 256 1.92 6.12 11.50
CA PHE A 256 0.77 5.28 11.20
C PHE A 256 0.21 5.55 9.81
N LEU A 257 0.19 6.80 9.34
CA LEU A 257 -0.26 7.10 7.99
C LEU A 257 0.71 6.56 6.94
N ARG A 258 2.03 6.68 7.18
CA ARG A 258 3.05 6.08 6.31
C ARG A 258 2.91 4.57 6.23
N TYR A 259 2.73 3.91 7.37
CA TYR A 259 2.53 2.47 7.44
C TYR A 259 1.23 2.05 6.74
N TRP A 260 0.12 2.71 7.05
CA TRP A 260 -1.17 2.46 6.42
C TRP A 260 -1.07 2.58 4.89
N ASN A 261 -0.48 3.66 4.36
CA ASN A 261 -0.29 3.84 2.93
C ASN A 261 0.66 2.80 2.29
N GLY A 262 1.67 2.34 3.03
CA GLY A 262 2.69 1.43 2.53
C GLY A 262 2.29 -0.05 2.49
N PHE A 263 1.34 -0.47 3.34
CA PHE A 263 1.02 -1.88 3.58
C PHE A 263 -0.43 -2.27 3.20
N GLY A 264 -1.03 -1.51 2.28
CA GLY A 264 -2.31 -1.85 1.62
C GLY A 264 -3.54 -1.10 2.16
N GLY A 265 -3.32 -0.13 3.05
CA GLY A 265 -4.31 0.89 3.40
C GLY A 265 -5.66 0.35 3.79
N LEU A 266 -6.71 0.87 3.15
CA LEU A 266 -8.10 0.55 3.47
C LEU A 266 -8.39 -0.95 3.29
N ALA A 267 -7.81 -1.59 2.28
CA ALA A 267 -8.02 -3.01 2.02
C ALA A 267 -7.44 -3.88 3.14
N SER A 268 -6.21 -3.59 3.58
CA SER A 268 -5.53 -4.37 4.63
C SER A 268 -6.04 -4.05 6.04
N PHE A 269 -6.27 -2.78 6.35
CA PHE A 269 -6.42 -2.31 7.74
C PHE A 269 -7.83 -1.83 8.06
N GLY A 270 -8.61 -1.43 7.05
CA GLY A 270 -9.90 -0.77 7.23
C GLY A 270 -9.75 0.70 7.63
N PHE A 271 -10.88 1.32 7.99
CA PHE A 271 -10.90 2.70 8.48
C PHE A 271 -10.29 2.82 9.87
N PRO A 272 -9.69 3.97 10.24
CA PRO A 272 -9.35 4.24 11.64
C PRO A 272 -10.63 4.31 12.48
N ILE A 273 -10.63 3.69 13.65
CA ILE A 273 -11.76 3.71 14.60
C ILE A 273 -11.37 4.30 15.96
N SER A 274 -10.17 4.85 16.05
CA SER A 274 -9.71 5.68 17.15
C SER A 274 -8.76 6.75 16.63
N ASP A 275 -8.54 7.79 17.43
CA ASP A 275 -7.34 8.62 17.29
C ASP A 275 -6.13 7.91 17.92
N VAL A 276 -4.93 8.48 17.74
CA VAL A 276 -3.72 7.99 18.38
C VAL A 276 -3.82 8.20 19.89
N PHE A 277 -3.56 7.14 20.66
CA PHE A 277 -3.45 7.21 22.12
C PHE A 277 -2.20 6.45 22.57
N THR A 278 -1.84 6.63 23.85
CA THR A 278 -0.68 5.95 24.44
C THR A 278 -1.15 5.00 25.53
N ARG A 279 -0.66 3.76 25.50
CA ARG A 279 -0.85 2.77 26.57
C ARG A 279 0.49 2.08 26.82
N ASP A 280 0.86 1.99 28.09
CA ASP A 280 2.13 1.41 28.55
C ASP A 280 3.38 1.96 27.83
N GLY A 281 3.35 3.27 27.52
CA GLY A 281 4.44 3.97 26.83
C GLY A 281 4.49 3.75 25.32
N VAL A 282 3.58 2.95 24.75
CA VAL A 282 3.48 2.67 23.33
C VAL A 282 2.36 3.51 22.72
N GLN A 283 2.68 4.31 21.70
CA GLN A 283 1.65 4.97 20.90
C GLN A 283 0.96 3.93 20.03
N MET A 284 -0.36 4.01 19.93
CA MET A 284 -1.14 3.06 19.13
C MET A 284 -2.41 3.69 18.58
N GLN A 285 -2.95 3.07 17.55
CA GLN A 285 -4.20 3.47 16.91
C GLN A 285 -4.97 2.23 16.45
N TYR A 286 -6.27 2.20 16.72
CA TYR A 286 -7.16 1.15 16.24
C TYR A 286 -7.67 1.48 14.84
N PHE A 287 -7.69 0.44 14.01
CA PHE A 287 -8.38 0.39 12.73
C PHE A 287 -9.41 -0.73 12.79
N GLU A 288 -10.32 -0.83 11.84
CA GLU A 288 -11.36 -1.86 11.86
C GLU A 288 -10.77 -3.27 11.97
N ARG A 289 -9.68 -3.55 11.25
CA ARG A 289 -9.08 -4.89 11.17
C ARG A 289 -7.94 -5.13 12.15
N VAL A 290 -7.22 -4.07 12.56
CA VAL A 290 -5.94 -4.21 13.27
C VAL A 290 -5.75 -3.12 14.33
N ARG A 291 -4.79 -3.32 15.23
CA ARG A 291 -4.19 -2.24 16.04
C ARG A 291 -2.78 -1.99 15.53
N MET A 292 -2.45 -0.74 15.20
CA MET A 292 -1.08 -0.34 14.89
C MET A 292 -0.41 0.19 16.15
N GLU A 293 0.85 -0.17 16.38
CA GLU A 293 1.64 0.19 17.55
C GLU A 293 2.99 0.73 17.11
N LEU A 294 3.41 1.86 17.67
CA LEU A 294 4.68 2.50 17.36
C LEU A 294 5.81 1.90 18.20
N HIS A 295 6.77 1.27 17.53
CA HIS A 295 7.94 0.60 18.09
C HIS A 295 9.23 1.10 17.43
N PRO A 296 9.72 2.31 17.76
CA PRO A 296 10.90 2.89 17.12
C PRO A 296 12.13 2.00 17.32
N GLY A 297 12.83 1.69 16.22
CA GLY A 297 14.08 0.90 16.27
C GLY A 297 13.92 -0.60 16.56
N VAL A 298 12.70 -1.14 16.56
CA VAL A 298 12.46 -2.58 16.69
C VAL A 298 12.63 -3.27 15.34
N TRP A 299 13.19 -4.48 15.35
CA TRP A 299 13.37 -5.30 14.14
C TRP A 299 12.02 -5.88 13.67
N PRO A 300 11.71 -5.87 12.35
CA PRO A 300 12.56 -5.41 11.25
C PRO A 300 12.63 -3.87 11.24
N ALA A 301 13.86 -3.35 11.21
CA ALA A 301 14.19 -1.92 11.39
C ALA A 301 13.62 -0.97 10.30
N ARG A 302 12.79 -1.49 9.39
CA ARG A 302 12.09 -0.74 8.35
C ARG A 302 10.70 -0.25 8.79
N TYR A 303 10.16 -0.76 9.91
CA TYR A 303 8.82 -0.40 10.36
C TYR A 303 8.85 0.06 11.82
N ASP A 304 8.90 1.38 12.04
CA ASP A 304 8.62 1.95 13.36
C ASP A 304 7.19 1.60 13.83
N VAL A 305 6.35 0.94 13.02
CA VAL A 305 4.99 0.52 13.34
C VAL A 305 4.86 -0.99 13.18
N LEU A 306 4.32 -1.67 14.19
CA LEU A 306 3.95 -3.09 14.14
C LEU A 306 2.44 -3.25 14.32
N LEU A 307 1.88 -4.35 13.84
CA LEU A 307 0.52 -4.73 14.24
C LEU A 307 0.55 -5.40 15.61
N GLY A 308 -0.38 -4.98 16.48
CA GLY A 308 -0.61 -5.58 17.79
C GLY A 308 -1.08 -7.03 17.67
N LEU A 309 -0.84 -7.80 18.73
CA LEU A 309 -1.15 -9.24 18.80
C LEU A 309 -2.65 -9.51 19.02
N LEU A 310 -3.52 -8.83 18.28
CA LEU A 310 -4.97 -8.91 18.49
C LEU A 310 -5.52 -10.33 18.29
N GLY A 311 -4.91 -11.12 17.41
CA GLY A 311 -5.29 -12.52 17.24
C GLY A 311 -5.04 -13.30 18.53
N VAL A 312 -3.84 -13.20 19.10
CA VAL A 312 -3.52 -13.84 20.39
C VAL A 312 -4.43 -13.34 21.52
N GLN A 313 -4.65 -12.02 21.60
CA GLN A 313 -5.45 -11.39 22.65
C GLN A 313 -6.91 -11.83 22.59
N LEU A 314 -7.54 -11.80 21.41
CA LEU A 314 -8.95 -12.14 21.24
C LEU A 314 -9.23 -13.64 21.30
N THR A 315 -8.23 -14.49 21.05
CA THR A 315 -8.37 -15.95 21.19
C THR A 315 -7.82 -16.47 22.50
N ALA A 316 -7.49 -15.60 23.46
CA ALA A 316 -7.07 -16.01 24.80
C ALA A 316 -8.15 -16.91 25.43
N GLY A 317 -7.76 -18.11 25.86
CA GLY A 317 -8.67 -19.12 26.42
C GLY A 317 -9.30 -20.08 25.41
N ARG A 318 -9.09 -19.89 24.09
CA ARG A 318 -9.62 -20.80 23.05
C ARG A 318 -8.76 -22.02 22.77
N GLY A 319 -7.62 -22.19 23.46
CA GLY A 319 -6.67 -23.29 23.22
C GLY A 319 -7.22 -24.71 23.41
N GLY A 320 -8.36 -24.84 24.11
CA GLY A 320 -9.08 -26.12 24.21
C GLY A 320 -9.92 -26.47 22.98
N GLU A 321 -10.24 -25.50 22.12
CA GLU A 321 -11.01 -25.72 20.90
C GLU A 321 -10.15 -26.40 19.83
N LYS A 322 -10.73 -27.35 19.11
CA LYS A 322 -10.03 -28.15 18.09
C LYS A 322 -9.19 -27.32 17.09
N PRO A 323 -9.66 -26.18 16.54
CA PRO A 323 -8.86 -25.40 15.60
C PRO A 323 -7.58 -24.79 16.20
N PHE A 324 -7.55 -24.53 17.51
CA PHE A 324 -6.42 -23.89 18.21
C PHE A 324 -5.47 -24.92 18.84
N GLN A 325 -5.73 -26.22 18.66
CA GLN A 325 -4.83 -27.27 19.11
C GLN A 325 -3.72 -27.50 18.09
N ARG A 326 -2.50 -27.70 18.59
CA ARG A 326 -1.33 -28.03 17.76
C ARG A 326 -1.59 -29.32 16.97
N ILE A 327 -1.18 -29.34 15.70
CA ILE A 327 -1.33 -30.50 14.83
C ILE A 327 0.01 -31.25 14.65
N VAL A 328 -0.06 -32.44 14.07
CA VAL A 328 1.13 -33.19 13.65
C VAL A 328 1.81 -32.45 12.50
N ALA A 329 3.13 -32.27 12.62
CA ALA A 329 3.92 -31.56 11.62
C ALA A 329 3.84 -32.25 10.25
N SER A 330 3.32 -31.54 9.25
CA SER A 330 3.25 -31.99 7.86
C SER A 330 3.20 -30.78 6.93
N SER A 331 4.11 -30.73 5.97
CA SER A 331 4.16 -29.73 4.89
C SER A 331 4.08 -30.42 3.53
N ASP A 332 3.45 -29.77 2.57
CA ASP A 332 3.38 -30.21 1.18
C ASP A 332 3.41 -29.00 0.22
N ALA A 333 3.26 -29.23 -1.08
CA ALA A 333 3.32 -28.16 -2.09
C ALA A 333 2.28 -27.04 -1.87
N ASN A 334 1.20 -27.30 -1.12
CA ASN A 334 0.10 -26.39 -0.86
C ASN A 334 0.03 -25.89 0.58
N CYS A 335 0.83 -26.46 1.50
CA CYS A 335 0.75 -26.22 2.94
C CYS A 335 2.13 -26.06 3.58
N ASN A 336 2.30 -24.99 4.36
CA ASN A 336 3.48 -24.74 5.18
C ASN A 336 3.16 -25.01 6.65
N PHE A 337 3.90 -25.91 7.31
CA PHE A 337 3.84 -26.09 8.77
C PHE A 337 4.79 -25.13 9.50
N TYR A 338 4.30 -24.49 10.56
CA TYR A 338 5.04 -23.55 11.39
C TYR A 338 5.29 -24.14 12.77
N GLN A 339 6.52 -24.61 12.99
CA GLN A 339 6.96 -25.19 14.27
C GLN A 339 6.68 -24.33 15.51
N PRO A 340 6.88 -22.98 15.49
CA PRO A 340 6.68 -22.15 16.68
C PRO A 340 5.28 -22.32 17.27
N THR A 341 4.25 -22.25 16.44
CA THR A 341 2.85 -22.31 16.87
C THR A 341 2.25 -23.71 16.75
N GLY A 342 2.82 -24.58 15.93
CA GLY A 342 2.31 -25.94 15.71
C GLY A 342 1.11 -26.00 14.76
N HIS A 343 0.96 -25.00 13.89
CA HIS A 343 -0.14 -24.86 12.94
C HIS A 343 0.38 -24.81 11.51
N ARG A 344 -0.51 -25.11 10.56
CA ARG A 344 -0.19 -25.00 9.13
C ARG A 344 -0.97 -23.88 8.46
N LEU A 345 -0.44 -23.40 7.35
CA LEU A 345 -1.08 -22.42 6.48
C LEU A 345 -1.12 -22.96 5.06
N CYS A 346 -2.31 -22.99 4.47
CA CYS A 346 -2.56 -23.67 3.22
C CYS A 346 -3.26 -22.79 2.18
N PHE A 347 -3.14 -23.16 0.90
CA PHE A 347 -3.93 -22.65 -0.23
C PHE A 347 -4.09 -21.12 -0.24
N GLY A 348 -5.33 -20.62 -0.40
CA GLY A 348 -5.62 -19.20 -0.58
C GLY A 348 -5.17 -18.33 0.59
N PHE A 349 -5.26 -18.82 1.84
CA PHE A 349 -4.75 -18.07 2.99
C PHE A 349 -3.23 -18.03 3.02
N ARG A 350 -2.54 -19.09 2.59
CA ARG A 350 -1.08 -19.06 2.40
C ARG A 350 -0.67 -18.07 1.33
N ASP A 351 -1.33 -18.11 0.18
CA ASP A 351 -0.98 -17.25 -0.95
C ASP A 351 -1.26 -15.78 -0.59
N TYR A 352 -2.36 -15.50 0.10
CA TYR A 352 -2.66 -14.17 0.65
C TYR A 352 -1.61 -13.73 1.67
N TRP A 353 -1.29 -14.57 2.66
CA TRP A 353 -0.28 -14.26 3.68
C TRP A 353 1.06 -13.92 3.04
N VAL A 354 1.54 -14.73 2.10
CA VAL A 354 2.82 -14.53 1.39
C VAL A 354 2.82 -13.22 0.60
N SER A 355 1.73 -12.93 -0.11
CA SER A 355 1.63 -11.73 -0.96
C SER A 355 1.36 -10.44 -0.19
N HIS A 356 0.87 -10.50 1.06
CA HIS A 356 0.47 -9.33 1.84
C HIS A 356 1.38 -9.05 3.06
N GLY A 357 2.61 -9.57 3.03
CA GLY A 357 3.69 -9.22 3.97
C GLY A 357 4.06 -10.29 5.00
N GLY A 358 3.33 -11.41 5.00
CA GLY A 358 3.72 -12.63 5.70
C GLY A 358 3.93 -12.47 7.19
N LEU A 359 5.03 -13.04 7.68
CA LEU A 359 5.33 -13.15 9.12
C LEU A 359 5.40 -11.79 9.79
N GLU A 360 5.95 -10.80 9.09
CA GLU A 360 6.18 -9.46 9.62
C GLU A 360 4.88 -8.70 9.87
N ILE A 361 3.87 -8.94 9.04
CA ILE A 361 2.58 -8.25 9.15
C ILE A 361 1.62 -9.06 10.03
N PHE A 362 1.42 -10.34 9.71
CA PHE A 362 0.35 -11.14 10.32
C PHE A 362 0.81 -12.00 11.49
N GLY A 363 2.11 -12.26 11.61
CA GLY A 363 2.64 -13.27 12.52
C GLY A 363 2.38 -14.70 12.05
N TYR A 364 2.67 -15.65 12.93
CA TYR A 364 2.43 -17.07 12.68
C TYR A 364 0.93 -17.42 12.72
N PRO A 365 0.48 -18.46 11.98
CA PRO A 365 -0.86 -19.02 12.18
C PRO A 365 -0.97 -19.59 13.61
N ILE A 366 -2.07 -19.33 14.29
CA ILE A 366 -2.36 -19.82 15.66
C ILE A 366 -3.62 -20.70 15.73
N SER A 367 -4.24 -20.95 14.58
CA SER A 367 -5.31 -21.93 14.42
C SER A 367 -5.19 -22.63 13.08
N GLU A 368 -5.90 -23.73 12.91
CA GLU A 368 -6.28 -24.27 11.61
C GLU A 368 -7.43 -23.47 11.00
N GLU A 369 -7.76 -23.73 9.73
CA GLU A 369 -8.96 -23.18 9.09
C GLU A 369 -10.24 -23.80 9.68
N PHE A 370 -11.24 -22.97 9.98
CA PHE A 370 -12.54 -23.43 10.48
C PHE A 370 -13.66 -22.45 10.12
N GLN A 371 -14.92 -22.87 10.31
CA GLN A 371 -16.07 -22.00 10.10
C GLN A 371 -16.35 -21.15 11.34
N GLU A 372 -16.43 -19.84 11.19
CA GLU A 372 -16.79 -18.92 12.27
C GLU A 372 -17.86 -17.94 11.80
N ARG A 373 -18.82 -17.64 12.68
CA ARG A 373 -19.84 -16.63 12.41
C ARG A 373 -19.24 -15.24 12.60
N ASN A 374 -19.29 -14.41 11.56
CA ASN A 374 -18.97 -13.00 11.65
C ASN A 374 -19.99 -12.32 12.58
N ARG A 375 -19.51 -11.63 13.62
CA ARG A 375 -20.37 -11.03 14.65
C ARG A 375 -21.15 -9.81 14.15
N GLU A 376 -20.68 -9.18 13.08
CA GLU A 376 -21.27 -7.95 12.53
C GLU A 376 -22.33 -8.26 11.49
N THR A 377 -22.03 -9.16 10.53
CA THR A 377 -22.97 -9.50 9.46
C THR A 377 -23.88 -10.69 9.81
N GLY A 378 -23.42 -11.56 10.72
CA GLY A 378 -24.08 -12.82 11.03
C GLY A 378 -23.79 -13.94 10.02
N ASP A 379 -23.06 -13.67 8.94
CA ASP A 379 -22.66 -14.68 7.96
C ASP A 379 -21.61 -15.64 8.54
N VAL A 380 -21.45 -16.80 7.93
CA VAL A 380 -20.46 -17.80 8.33
C VAL A 380 -19.39 -17.88 7.26
N TYR A 381 -18.15 -17.67 7.65
CA TYR A 381 -17.00 -17.70 6.76
C TYR A 381 -15.99 -18.78 7.20
N THR A 382 -15.23 -19.31 6.24
CA THR A 382 -13.99 -19.99 6.56
C THR A 382 -13.01 -18.94 7.09
N VAL A 383 -12.45 -19.17 8.26
CA VAL A 383 -11.48 -18.28 8.90
C VAL A 383 -10.24 -19.02 9.36
N GLN A 384 -9.15 -18.28 9.52
CA GLN A 384 -7.96 -18.74 10.22
C GLN A 384 -7.37 -17.58 11.02
N TYR A 385 -6.92 -17.87 12.25
CA TYR A 385 -6.30 -16.90 13.12
C TYR A 385 -4.78 -16.95 13.01
N PHE A 386 -4.19 -15.77 13.08
CA PHE A 386 -2.76 -15.50 13.15
C PHE A 386 -2.48 -14.70 14.41
N GLU A 387 -1.21 -14.52 14.78
CA GLU A 387 -0.88 -13.75 15.98
C GLU A 387 -1.46 -12.32 15.96
N ARG A 388 -1.48 -11.67 14.78
CA ARG A 388 -1.86 -10.26 14.62
C ARG A 388 -3.15 -10.04 13.81
N ALA A 389 -3.72 -11.08 13.21
CA ALA A 389 -4.84 -10.96 12.28
C ALA A 389 -5.76 -12.18 12.29
N ARG A 390 -6.95 -12.03 11.69
CA ARG A 390 -7.84 -13.14 11.30
C ARG A 390 -8.12 -12.98 9.81
N PHE A 391 -7.98 -14.04 9.03
CA PHE A 391 -8.41 -14.04 7.62
C PHE A 391 -9.80 -14.64 7.49
N GLU A 392 -10.57 -14.10 6.57
CA GLU A 392 -11.91 -14.54 6.17
C GLU A 392 -11.94 -14.82 4.68
N TYR A 393 -12.48 -15.97 4.30
CA TYR A 393 -12.70 -16.32 2.90
C TYR A 393 -14.10 -15.90 2.45
N HIS A 394 -14.14 -15.01 1.46
CA HIS A 394 -15.34 -14.42 0.87
C HIS A 394 -15.54 -14.95 -0.56
N PRO A 395 -16.21 -16.11 -0.74
CA PRO A 395 -16.42 -16.71 -2.06
C PRO A 395 -17.25 -15.84 -3.02
N GLU A 396 -18.03 -14.90 -2.49
CA GLU A 396 -18.80 -13.92 -3.24
C GLU A 396 -17.91 -12.90 -3.98
N ASN A 397 -16.68 -12.70 -3.51
CA ASN A 397 -15.73 -11.79 -4.12
C ASN A 397 -14.88 -12.50 -5.18
N ARG A 398 -14.49 -11.76 -6.22
CA ARG A 398 -13.55 -12.28 -7.22
C ARG A 398 -12.12 -12.21 -6.68
N PRO A 399 -11.26 -13.22 -6.97
CA PRO A 399 -9.82 -13.10 -6.70
C PRO A 399 -9.24 -11.80 -7.28
N PRO A 400 -8.27 -11.16 -6.59
CA PRO A 400 -7.66 -11.57 -5.31
C PRO A 400 -8.44 -11.13 -4.04
N TRP A 401 -9.64 -10.57 -4.17
CA TRP A 401 -10.41 -9.98 -3.06
C TRP A 401 -11.28 -10.97 -2.27
N ASN A 402 -11.08 -12.26 -2.53
CA ASN A 402 -11.80 -13.36 -1.88
C ASN A 402 -11.16 -13.80 -0.55
N VAL A 403 -10.03 -13.20 -0.15
CA VAL A 403 -9.50 -13.31 1.21
C VAL A 403 -9.39 -11.89 1.77
N LEU A 404 -10.04 -11.64 2.92
CA LEU A 404 -10.04 -10.34 3.59
C LEU A 404 -9.62 -10.50 5.05
N GLY A 405 -9.09 -9.42 5.64
CA GLY A 405 -8.87 -9.36 7.08
C GLY A 405 -10.19 -9.17 7.83
N GLY A 406 -10.40 -9.96 8.88
CA GLY A 406 -11.50 -9.80 9.82
C GLY A 406 -11.34 -8.57 10.70
N HIS A 407 -12.45 -8.09 11.25
CA HIS A 407 -12.51 -6.85 12.02
C HIS A 407 -12.02 -7.03 13.48
N LEU A 408 -10.80 -7.54 13.67
CA LEU A 408 -10.24 -7.76 15.01
C LEU A 408 -10.02 -6.46 15.79
N GLY A 409 -9.69 -5.36 15.11
CA GLY A 409 -9.51 -4.07 15.78
C GLY A 409 -10.81 -3.55 16.39
N ARG A 410 -11.94 -3.68 15.68
CA ARG A 410 -13.28 -3.37 16.22
C ARG A 410 -13.61 -4.26 17.42
N GLN A 411 -13.42 -5.57 17.30
CA GLN A 411 -13.68 -6.53 18.37
C GLN A 411 -12.81 -6.27 19.61
N ALA A 412 -11.55 -5.90 19.43
CA ALA A 412 -10.64 -5.56 20.50
C ALA A 412 -11.11 -4.29 21.24
N MET A 413 -11.52 -3.27 20.49
CA MET A 413 -12.04 -2.03 21.06
C MET A 413 -13.33 -2.27 21.86
N ASP A 414 -14.26 -3.07 21.33
CA ASP A 414 -15.51 -3.44 22.02
C ASP A 414 -15.26 -4.24 23.30
N ALA A 415 -14.21 -5.06 23.33
CA ALA A 415 -13.80 -5.83 24.51
C ALA A 415 -12.94 -5.03 25.51
N GLY A 416 -12.61 -3.77 25.21
CA GLY A 416 -11.82 -2.89 26.09
C GLY A 416 -10.32 -3.17 26.11
N TYR A 417 -9.79 -3.82 25.06
CA TYR A 417 -8.36 -4.16 24.93
C TYR A 417 -7.44 -3.01 24.60
#